data_AF-A0A1G5S6T1-F1
#
_entry.id   AF-A0A1G5S6T1-F1
#
_cell.length_a   1.000
_cell.length_b   1.000
_cell.length_c   1.000
_cell.angle_alpha   90.00
_cell.angle_beta   90.00
_cell.angle_gamma   90.00
#
_symmetry.space_group_name_H-M   'P 1'
#
loop_
_entity.id
_entity.type
_entity.pdbx_description
1 polymer ?
#
loop_
_entity_poly.entity_id
_entity_poly.type
_entity_poly.pdbx_seq_one_letter_code
_entity_poly.pdbx_strand_id
1 'polypeptide(L)'
;MYLDFLVKIPEAAGKITYRKRDDSCYVYYEYDRIYDPTRKFTNVKRAMIGKQSKADHLMMQPNQNYLKFFPEVELPEEKDRSLRSSCLRVG
;
A
#
# COMPACT_ATOMS: atom_id res chain seq x y z
N MET A 1 6.16 -5.40 -6.63
CA MET A 1 6.95 -4.15 -6.63
C MET A 1 6.26 -3.16 -5.70
N TYR A 2 7.02 -2.45 -4.87
CA TYR A 2 6.53 -1.37 -4.00
C TYR A 2 6.88 -0.02 -4.64
N LEU A 3 6.18 1.04 -4.26
CA LEU A 3 6.43 2.40 -4.72
C LEU A 3 7.55 3.06 -3.89
N ASP A 4 8.25 4.04 -4.45
CA ASP A 4 9.45 4.62 -3.85
C ASP A 4 9.17 5.73 -2.81
N PHE A 5 7.91 5.89 -2.42
CA PHE A 5 7.47 6.87 -1.43
C PHE A 5 6.78 6.20 -0.22
N LEU A 6 6.64 6.98 0.86
CA LEU A 6 5.92 6.57 2.05
C LEU A 6 4.57 7.28 2.10
N VAL A 7 3.53 6.54 2.47
CA VAL A 7 2.18 7.08 2.71
C VAL A 7 1.74 6.75 4.12
N LYS A 8 0.85 7.58 4.66
CA LYS A 8 0.16 7.28 5.90
C LYS A 8 -0.72 6.05 5.68
N ILE A 9 -0.72 5.13 6.65
CA ILE A 9 -1.59 3.97 6.62
C ILE A 9 -3.04 4.47 6.70
N PRO A 10 -3.94 4.05 5.78
CA PRO A 10 -5.31 4.52 5.75
C PRO A 10 -6.06 4.04 7.00
N GLU A 11 -6.80 4.95 7.62
CA GLU A 11 -7.59 4.67 8.81
C GLU A 11 -8.93 4.01 8.42
N ALA A 12 -8.87 2.75 7.99
CA ALA A 12 -10.06 1.94 7.71
C ALA A 12 -10.36 1.04 8.93
N ALA A 13 -11.19 1.55 9.84
CA ALA A 13 -11.55 0.88 11.09
C ALA A 13 -11.97 -0.59 10.86
N GLY A 14 -11.26 -1.53 11.48
CA GLY A 14 -11.53 -2.97 11.40
C GLY A 14 -11.22 -3.66 10.07
N LYS A 15 -10.72 -2.93 9.05
CA LYS A 15 -10.37 -3.49 7.73
C LYS A 15 -8.86 -3.61 7.49
N ILE A 16 -8.04 -3.00 8.34
CA ILE A 16 -6.58 -3.08 8.25
C ILE A 16 -6.07 -4.20 9.17
N THR A 17 -5.18 -5.03 8.64
CA THR A 17 -4.52 -6.10 9.39
C THR A 17 -3.01 -6.07 9.16
N TYR A 18 -2.24 -6.30 10.21
CA TYR A 18 -0.78 -6.36 10.15
C TYR A 18 -0.31 -7.81 10.19
N ARG A 19 0.64 -8.17 9.32
CA ARG A 19 1.28 -9.48 9.33
C ARG A 19 2.79 -9.29 9.33
N LYS A 20 3.43 -9.70 10.42
CA LYS A 20 4.89 -9.75 10.50
C LYS A 20 5.40 -10.99 9.76
N ARG A 21 6.37 -10.78 8.87
CA ARG A 21 7.23 -11.86 8.33
C ARG A 21 8.66 -11.39 8.43
N ASP A 22 9.49 -12.19 9.10
CA ASP A 22 10.88 -11.88 9.39
C ASP A 22 10.99 -10.49 10.07
N ASP A 23 11.82 -9.61 9.51
CA ASP A 23 12.04 -8.25 10.00
C ASP A 23 11.08 -7.21 9.38
N SER A 24 10.01 -7.65 8.72
CA SER A 24 9.10 -6.77 7.98
C SER A 24 7.64 -6.97 8.39
N CYS A 25 6.98 -5.88 8.70
CA CYS A 25 5.53 -5.86 8.93
C CYS A 25 4.82 -5.47 7.63
N TYR A 26 3.89 -6.30 7.18
CA TYR A 26 3.09 -6.07 5.98
C TYR A 26 1.68 -5.66 6.36
N VAL A 27 1.14 -4.70 5.62
CA VAL A 27 -0.20 -4.14 5.82
C VAL A 27 -1.15 -4.74 4.80
N TYR A 28 -2.25 -5.30 5.30
CA TYR A 28 -3.31 -5.91 4.50
C TYR A 28 -4.60 -5.09 4.67
N TYR A 29 -5.28 -4.87 3.55
CA TYR A 29 -6.62 -4.30 3.51
C TYR A 29 -7.64 -5.37 3.18
N GLU A 30 -8.71 -5.37 3.95
CA GLU A 30 -9.88 -6.19 3.74
C GLU A 30 -10.90 -5.43 2.89
N TYR A 31 -11.08 -5.89 1.66
CA TYR A 31 -11.92 -5.20 0.68
C TYR A 31 -13.30 -5.83 0.51
N ASP A 32 -13.47 -7.10 0.90
CA ASP A 32 -14.71 -7.84 0.64
C ASP A 32 -14.93 -8.97 1.67
N ARG A 33 -16.19 -9.23 1.99
CA ARG A 33 -16.67 -10.31 2.88
C ARG A 33 -17.82 -11.02 2.20
N ILE A 34 -17.58 -12.23 1.71
CA ILE A 34 -18.60 -13.03 1.04
C ILE A 34 -19.04 -14.15 1.97
N TYR A 35 -20.31 -14.14 2.35
CA TYR A 35 -20.92 -15.25 3.07
C TYR A 35 -21.21 -16.41 2.12
N ASP A 36 -20.71 -17.60 2.45
CA ASP A 36 -21.04 -18.83 1.74
C ASP A 36 -22.15 -19.57 2.50
N PRO A 37 -23.40 -19.58 2.00
CA PRO A 37 -24.53 -20.20 2.70
C PRO A 37 -24.42 -21.73 2.75
N THR A 38 -23.73 -22.35 1.79
CA THR A 38 -23.55 -23.80 1.74
C THR A 38 -22.57 -24.24 2.81
N ARG A 39 -21.45 -23.52 2.94
CA ARG A 39 -20.41 -23.85 3.92
C ARG A 39 -20.65 -23.21 5.29
N LYS A 40 -21.63 -22.31 5.40
CA LYS A 40 -22.01 -21.56 6.62
C LYS A 40 -20.85 -20.78 7.25
N PHE A 41 -19.94 -20.26 6.44
CA PHE A 41 -18.87 -19.39 6.92
C PHE A 41 -18.61 -18.20 5.99
N THR A 42 -18.04 -17.15 6.56
CA THR A 42 -17.71 -15.92 5.82
C THR A 42 -16.29 -15.98 5.29
N ASN A 43 -16.14 -15.91 3.96
CA ASN A 43 -14.86 -15.75 3.30
C ASN A 43 -14.47 -14.28 3.28
N VAL A 44 -13.38 -13.98 3.99
CA VAL A 44 -12.86 -12.62 4.09
C VAL A 44 -11.72 -12.45 3.09
N LYS A 45 -11.91 -11.56 2.11
CA LYS A 45 -10.89 -11.28 1.10
C LYS A 45 -10.02 -10.12 1.53
N ARG A 46 -8.71 -10.39 1.57
CA ARG A 46 -7.69 -9.42 1.95
C ARG A 46 -6.64 -9.31 0.87
N ALA A 47 -6.17 -8.10 0.64
CA ALA A 47 -5.06 -7.82 -0.25
C ALA A 47 -3.94 -7.12 0.52
N MET A 48 -2.70 -7.47 0.24
CA MET A 48 -1.56 -6.71 0.75
C MET A 48 -1.53 -5.36 0.03
N ILE A 49 -1.53 -4.27 0.79
CA ILE A 49 -1.50 -2.89 0.27
C ILE A 49 -0.12 -2.25 0.41
N GLY A 50 0.72 -2.76 1.32
CA GLY A 50 2.00 -2.15 1.55
C GLY A 50 2.84 -2.87 2.60
N LYS A 51 4.03 -2.34 2.82
CA LYS A 51 4.96 -2.75 3.86
C LYS A 51 5.13 -1.59 4.83
N GLN A 52 4.91 -1.83 6.12
CA GLN A 52 5.07 -0.82 7.17
C GLN A 52 6.52 -0.32 7.21
N SER A 53 6.69 0.99 7.39
CA SER A 53 8.01 1.59 7.56
C SER A 53 8.63 1.14 8.88
N LYS A 54 9.95 0.88 8.87
CA LYS A 54 10.69 0.56 10.10
C LYS A 54 10.92 1.79 10.99
N ALA A 55 10.95 2.98 10.39
CA ALA A 55 11.14 4.24 11.11
C ALA A 55 9.82 4.68 11.77
N ASP A 56 8.73 4.70 10.98
CA ASP A 56 7.43 5.21 11.41
C ASP A 56 6.33 4.15 11.26
N HIS A 57 5.79 3.67 12.38
CA HIS A 57 4.75 2.65 12.38
C HIS A 57 3.41 3.13 11.80
N LEU A 58 3.21 4.44 11.68
CA LEU A 58 2.04 5.06 11.06
C LEU A 58 2.16 5.19 9.54
N MET A 59 3.35 4.93 8.99
CA MET A 59 3.65 5.05 7.57
C MET A 59 3.90 3.67 6.97
N MET A 60 3.62 3.53 5.67
CA MET A 60 3.94 2.34 4.90
C MET A 60 4.44 2.70 3.52
N GLN A 61 5.24 1.82 2.95
CA GLN A 61 5.58 1.80 1.54
C GLN A 61 4.43 1.10 0.78
N PRO A 62 3.64 1.83 -0.03
CA PRO A 62 2.49 1.25 -0.72
C PRO A 62 2.91 0.39 -1.91
N ASN A 63 2.02 -0.48 -2.35
CA ASN A 63 2.16 -1.25 -3.59
C ASN A 63 1.03 -0.89 -4.58
N GLN A 64 0.99 -1.56 -5.74
CA GLN A 64 -0.03 -1.31 -6.75
C GLN A 64 -1.48 -1.52 -6.25
N ASN A 65 -1.70 -2.42 -5.28
CA ASN A 65 -3.04 -2.65 -4.74
C ASN A 65 -3.51 -1.46 -3.90
N TYR A 66 -2.61 -0.73 -3.25
CA TYR A 66 -2.96 0.50 -2.55
C TYR A 66 -3.68 1.48 -3.48
N LEU A 67 -3.10 1.74 -4.66
CA LEU A 67 -3.70 2.63 -5.67
C LEU A 67 -5.06 2.13 -6.19
N LYS A 68 -5.26 0.81 -6.24
CA LYS A 68 -6.54 0.22 -6.68
C LYS A 68 -7.65 0.39 -5.65
N PHE A 69 -7.34 0.27 -4.35
CA PHE A 69 -8.33 0.35 -3.28
C PHE A 69 -8.50 1.76 -2.71
N PHE A 70 -7.47 2.60 -2.86
CA PHE A 70 -7.43 3.97 -2.35
C PHE A 70 -7.01 4.95 -3.47
N PRO A 71 -7.80 5.08 -4.56
CA PRO A 71 -7.49 6.03 -5.63
C PRO A 71 -7.70 7.49 -5.21
N GLU A 72 -8.50 7.72 -4.16
CA GLU A 72 -8.85 9.06 -3.64
C GLU A 72 -7.81 9.64 -2.69
N VAL A 73 -6.84 8.84 -2.24
CA VAL A 73 -5.79 9.36 -1.35
C VAL A 73 -4.81 10.14 -2.20
N GLU A 74 -4.74 11.44 -1.96
CA GLU A 74 -3.71 12.32 -2.54
C GLU A 74 -2.34 11.75 -2.18
N LEU A 75 -1.70 11.15 -3.17
CA LEU A 75 -0.31 10.72 -3.03
C LEU A 75 0.52 11.98 -2.82
N PRO A 76 1.50 11.97 -1.90
CA PRO A 76 2.46 13.07 -1.85
C PRO A 76 3.06 13.19 -3.24
N GLU A 77 2.90 14.36 -3.89
CA GLU A 77 3.47 14.62 -5.21
C GLU A 77 4.94 14.21 -5.17
N GLU A 78 5.28 13.13 -5.86
CA GLU A 78 6.65 12.69 -6.01
C GLU A 78 7.42 13.85 -6.63
N LYS A 79 8.21 14.49 -5.77
CA LYS A 79 9.37 15.35 -6.06
C LYS A 79 9.59 15.53 -7.55
N ASP A 80 9.33 16.75 -8.00
CA ASP A 80 9.77 17.32 -9.25
C ASP A 80 10.81 16.46 -9.97
N ARG A 81 10.38 15.89 -11.10
CA ARG A 81 11.29 15.34 -12.13
C ARG A 81 12.13 16.45 -12.78
N SER A 82 12.65 17.41 -12.02
CA SER A 82 13.44 18.54 -12.53
C SER A 82 14.93 18.24 -12.68
N LEU A 83 15.39 17.02 -12.37
CA LEU A 83 16.78 16.61 -12.61
C LEU A 83 16.95 15.70 -13.83
N ARG A 84 16.17 15.94 -14.89
CA ARG A 84 16.63 15.59 -16.24
C ARG A 84 17.66 16.63 -16.67
N SER A 85 18.90 16.45 -16.22
CA SER A 85 20.01 17.23 -16.74
C SER A 85 20.14 16.98 -18.25
N SER A 86 19.84 18.02 -19.03
CA SER A 86 19.96 18.06 -20.47
C SER A 86 21.44 18.17 -20.86
N CYS A 87 22.16 17.05 -20.88
CA CYS A 87 23.49 17.00 -21.48
C CYS A 87 23.45 16.12 -22.73
N LEU A 88 22.76 16.59 -23.77
CA LEU A 88 23.08 16.19 -25.14
C LEU A 88 24.46 16.78 -25.48
N ARG A 89 25.53 16.05 -25.21
CA ARG A 89 26.80 16.24 -25.93
C ARG A 89 26.84 15.24 -27.07
N VAL A 90 26.35 15.67 -28.22
CA VAL A 90 26.79 15.12 -29.50
C VAL A 90 27.97 16.00 -29.91
N GLY A 91 29.17 15.41 -29.92
CA GLY A 91 30.39 15.94 -30.50
C GLY A 91 30.90 14.96 -31.53
#